data_AF-A0A2U9CWY5-F1
#
_entry.id   AF-A0A2U9CWY5-F1
#
_cell.length_a   1.000
_cell.length_b   1.000
_cell.length_c   1.000
_cell.angle_alpha   90.00
_cell.angle_beta   90.00
_cell.angle_gamma   90.00
#
_symmetry.space_group_name_H-M   'P 1'
#
loop_
_entity.id
_entity.type
_entity.pdbx_description
1 polymer ?
#
loop_
_entity_poly.entity_id
_entity_poly.type
_entity_poly.pdbx_seq_one_letter_code
_entity_poly.pdbx_strand_id
1 'polypeptide(L)'
;MTNTRGKRRGTRYMFSRPFRKHGPIPLSTYMRIYKKGDIVDIKGTGTIQKGMPHKCYHGKTGRVYNVTQHAVGIIVNKQVKGRILAKRINVRIEHVKHSKSRDSFLQRVKANESKKMEAKQKGSWVELKRQV
;
A
#
# COMPACT_ATOMS: atom_id res chain seq x y z
N MET A 1 -26.50 24.90 -5.35
CA MET A 1 -25.24 25.21 -6.06
C MET A 1 -24.45 23.92 -6.30
N THR A 2 -24.34 23.47 -7.55
CA THR A 2 -23.74 22.16 -7.86
C THR A 2 -22.24 22.31 -8.04
N ASN A 3 -21.48 21.79 -7.08
CA ASN A 3 -20.04 21.80 -7.20
C ASN A 3 -19.56 21.03 -8.46
N THR A 4 -18.52 21.53 -9.12
CA THR A 4 -17.89 20.89 -10.29
C THR A 4 -17.50 19.44 -9.99
N ARG A 5 -17.64 18.51 -10.94
CA ARG A 5 -17.41 17.06 -10.74
C ARG A 5 -16.18 16.52 -11.48
N GLY A 6 -15.13 17.33 -11.60
CA GLY A 6 -13.88 16.93 -12.29
C GLY A 6 -13.07 15.87 -11.53
N LYS A 7 -12.40 14.98 -12.28
CA LYS A 7 -11.54 13.89 -11.77
C LYS A 7 -10.44 14.36 -10.79
N ARG A 8 -9.99 15.61 -10.95
CA ARG A 8 -8.94 16.26 -10.13
C ARG A 8 -9.44 17.42 -9.29
N ARG A 9 -10.76 17.56 -9.09
CA ARG A 9 -11.27 18.62 -8.23
C ARG A 9 -10.73 18.47 -6.80
N GLY A 10 -10.27 19.57 -6.20
CA GLY A 10 -9.84 19.60 -4.80
C GLY A 10 -8.56 18.80 -4.54
N THR A 11 -7.71 18.59 -5.55
CA THR A 11 -6.45 17.85 -5.39
C THR A 11 -5.21 18.73 -5.33
N ARG A 12 -5.36 20.07 -5.16
CA ARG A 12 -4.27 21.04 -5.15
C ARG A 12 -3.12 20.61 -4.22
N TYR A 13 -3.44 20.33 -2.96
CA TYR A 13 -2.46 19.89 -1.96
C TYR A 13 -2.25 18.36 -1.92
N MET A 14 -3.25 17.57 -2.33
CA MET A 14 -3.17 16.10 -2.25
C MET A 14 -2.11 15.49 -3.17
N PHE A 15 -1.95 16.07 -4.36
CA PHE A 15 -1.02 15.59 -5.39
C PHE A 15 0.16 16.54 -5.62
N SER A 16 0.21 17.70 -4.95
CA SER A 16 1.39 18.56 -4.96
C SER A 16 2.60 17.82 -4.39
N ARG A 17 3.77 18.02 -5.01
CA ARG A 17 5.01 17.51 -4.45
C ARG A 17 5.47 18.42 -3.31
N PRO A 18 6.00 17.84 -2.22
CA PRO A 18 6.50 18.63 -1.11
C PRO A 18 7.78 19.38 -1.51
N PHE A 19 8.11 20.39 -0.70
CA PHE A 19 9.31 21.21 -0.88
C PHE A 19 10.57 20.35 -1.04
N ARG A 20 11.49 20.76 -1.92
CA ARG A 20 12.73 20.05 -2.28
C ARG A 20 12.54 18.62 -2.80
N LYS A 21 11.33 18.25 -3.19
CA LYS A 21 11.05 16.98 -3.86
C LYS A 21 10.54 17.17 -5.27
N HIS A 22 10.72 18.33 -5.92
CA HIS A 22 10.34 18.52 -7.33
C HIS A 22 11.27 17.74 -8.28
N GLY A 23 10.85 17.57 -9.54
CA GLY A 23 11.64 16.88 -10.55
C GLY A 23 11.30 15.40 -10.74
N PRO A 24 12.17 14.65 -11.44
CA PRO A 24 11.95 13.26 -11.78
C PRO A 24 11.88 12.35 -10.55
N ILE A 25 11.20 11.21 -10.69
CA ILE A 25 11.10 10.20 -9.64
C ILE A 25 12.41 9.38 -9.65
N PRO A 26 13.01 9.06 -8.48
CA PRO A 26 14.22 8.24 -8.43
C PRO A 26 13.98 6.84 -9.01
N LEU A 27 15.01 6.30 -9.66
CA LEU A 27 14.98 4.98 -10.32
C LEU A 27 14.59 3.83 -9.39
N SER A 28 14.87 3.95 -8.09
CA SER A 28 14.48 2.99 -7.05
C SER A 28 12.96 2.74 -6.97
N THR A 29 12.13 3.68 -7.46
CA THR A 29 10.68 3.47 -7.53
C THR A 29 10.30 2.51 -8.66
N TYR A 30 11.00 2.59 -9.80
CA TYR A 30 10.74 1.75 -10.97
C TYR A 30 11.31 0.33 -10.79
N MET A 31 12.46 0.20 -10.15
CA MET A 31 13.12 -1.08 -9.91
C MET A 31 12.47 -1.90 -8.78
N ARG A 32 11.43 -1.37 -8.11
CA ARG A 32 10.75 -2.07 -7.02
C ARG A 32 9.90 -3.21 -7.57
N ILE A 33 10.21 -4.43 -7.14
CA ILE A 33 9.49 -5.64 -7.53
C ILE A 33 8.22 -5.76 -6.70
N TYR A 34 7.08 -6.01 -7.36
CA TYR A 34 5.80 -6.31 -6.72
C TYR A 34 5.34 -7.71 -7.10
N LYS A 35 4.78 -8.44 -6.13
CA LYS A 35 4.22 -9.77 -6.30
C LYS A 35 2.73 -9.77 -5.95
N LYS A 36 2.00 -10.76 -6.49
CA LYS A 36 0.60 -10.99 -6.12
C LYS A 36 0.52 -11.30 -4.62
N GLY A 37 -0.42 -10.69 -3.91
CA GLY A 37 -0.58 -10.83 -2.46
C GLY A 37 0.17 -9.80 -1.61
N ASP A 38 1.08 -9.02 -2.20
CA ASP A 38 1.77 -7.95 -1.48
C ASP A 38 0.79 -6.88 -0.99
N ILE A 39 1.11 -6.29 0.17
CA ILE A 39 0.36 -5.18 0.75
C ILE A 39 1.04 -3.89 0.32
N VAL A 40 0.27 -3.04 -0.36
CA VAL A 40 0.77 -1.82 -0.98
C VAL A 40 -0.08 -0.62 -0.64
N ASP A 41 0.57 0.53 -0.52
CA ASP A 41 -0.04 1.82 -0.32
C ASP A 41 -0.12 2.59 -1.64
N ILE A 42 -1.29 3.19 -1.90
CA ILE A 42 -1.53 4.00 -3.09
C ILE A 42 -1.23 5.45 -2.76
N LYS A 43 -0.18 6.00 -3.36
CA LYS A 43 0.22 7.40 -3.18
C LYS A 43 0.49 8.04 -4.54
N GLY A 44 -0.51 8.76 -5.07
CA GLY A 44 -0.36 9.55 -6.28
C GLY A 44 0.74 10.61 -6.15
N THR A 45 1.56 10.76 -7.17
CA THR A 45 2.59 11.80 -7.28
C THR A 45 2.30 12.70 -8.47
N GLY A 46 2.44 14.01 -8.32
CA GLY A 46 2.16 14.98 -9.37
C GLY A 46 3.11 14.93 -10.57
N THR A 47 4.26 14.25 -10.48
CA THR A 47 5.25 14.21 -11.58
C THR A 47 4.77 13.42 -12.80
N ILE A 48 4.03 12.33 -12.59
CA ILE A 48 3.57 11.46 -13.68
C ILE A 48 2.05 11.52 -13.72
N GLN A 49 1.47 11.99 -14.82
CA GLN A 49 0.00 12.10 -14.93
C GLN A 49 -0.67 10.77 -15.30
N LYS A 50 0.03 9.90 -16.04
CA LYS A 50 -0.47 8.61 -16.54
C LYS A 50 -0.64 7.60 -15.41
N GLY A 51 -1.73 6.85 -15.44
CA GLY A 51 -2.00 5.79 -14.45
C GLY A 51 -2.24 6.27 -13.02
N MET A 52 -2.48 7.58 -12.83
CA MET A 52 -2.71 8.15 -11.51
C MET A 52 -4.07 7.73 -10.94
N PRO A 53 -4.14 7.34 -9.66
CA PRO A 53 -5.39 6.95 -9.02
C PRO A 53 -6.35 8.15 -8.89
N HIS A 54 -7.65 7.85 -8.82
CA HIS A 54 -8.62 8.85 -8.38
C HIS A 54 -8.36 9.21 -6.91
N LYS A 55 -8.59 10.48 -6.53
CA LYS A 55 -8.31 11.01 -5.18
C LYS A 55 -8.91 10.19 -4.04
N CYS A 56 -10.02 9.51 -4.25
CA CYS A 56 -10.66 8.67 -3.23
C CYS A 56 -9.84 7.43 -2.83
N TYR A 57 -8.84 7.04 -3.63
CA TYR A 57 -7.96 5.90 -3.35
C TYR A 57 -6.58 6.34 -2.84
N HIS A 58 -6.29 7.64 -2.86
CA HIS A 58 -5.03 8.15 -2.34
C HIS A 58 -4.93 7.92 -0.82
N GLY A 59 -3.79 7.39 -0.38
CA GLY A 59 -3.54 7.04 1.01
C GLY A 59 -4.18 5.72 1.45
N LYS A 60 -4.86 4.99 0.55
CA LYS A 60 -5.41 3.67 0.88
C LYS A 60 -4.38 2.58 0.70
N THR A 61 -4.41 1.62 1.62
CA THR A 61 -3.70 0.36 1.50
C THR A 61 -4.58 -0.66 0.80
N GLY A 62 -3.98 -1.49 -0.04
CA GLY A 62 -4.66 -2.58 -0.73
C GLY A 62 -3.75 -3.78 -0.92
N ARG A 63 -4.31 -4.84 -1.51
CA ARG A 63 -3.56 -6.05 -1.87
C ARG A 63 -3.40 -6.13 -3.37
N VAL A 64 -2.21 -6.50 -3.82
CA VAL A 64 -1.94 -6.74 -5.24
C VAL A 64 -2.67 -8.00 -5.70
N TYR A 65 -3.50 -7.89 -6.73
CA TYR A 65 -4.16 -9.05 -7.35
C TYR A 65 -3.54 -9.44 -8.69
N ASN A 66 -3.00 -8.45 -9.43
CA ASN A 66 -2.33 -8.68 -10.70
C ASN A 66 -1.15 -7.72 -10.88
N VAL A 67 -0.16 -8.16 -11.65
CA VAL A 67 1.00 -7.35 -12.03
C VAL A 67 1.05 -7.33 -13.55
N THR A 68 1.14 -6.14 -14.12
CA THR A 68 1.24 -5.90 -15.57
C THR A 68 2.56 -5.20 -15.87
N GLN A 69 2.94 -5.09 -17.14
CA GLN A 69 4.23 -4.53 -17.57
C GLN A 69 4.59 -3.17 -16.94
N HIS A 70 3.62 -2.27 -16.75
CA HIS A 70 3.87 -0.91 -16.22
C HIS A 70 3.02 -0.52 -15.01
N ALA A 71 2.12 -1.41 -14.57
CA ALA A 71 1.14 -1.11 -13.54
C ALA A 71 0.84 -2.32 -12.66
N VAL A 72 0.30 -2.02 -11.49
CA VAL A 72 -0.13 -3.00 -10.50
C VAL A 72 -1.63 -2.90 -10.34
N GLY A 73 -2.30 -4.05 -10.43
CA GLY A 73 -3.70 -4.20 -10.10
C GLY A 73 -3.87 -4.39 -8.61
N ILE A 74 -4.60 -3.49 -7.95
CA ILE A 74 -4.76 -3.44 -6.49
C ILE A 74 -6.24 -3.57 -6.14
N ILE A 75 -6.55 -4.43 -5.16
CA ILE A 75 -7.87 -4.50 -4.53
C ILE A 75 -7.88 -3.56 -3.33
N VAL A 76 -8.81 -2.60 -3.34
CA VAL A 76 -8.98 -1.59 -2.30
C VAL A 76 -10.44 -1.55 -1.85
N ASN A 77 -10.65 -1.43 -0.54
CA ASN A 77 -11.98 -1.26 0.01
C ASN A 77 -12.46 0.19 -0.11
N LYS A 78 -13.66 0.38 -0.65
CA LYS A 78 -14.32 1.68 -0.74
C LYS A 78 -15.71 1.59 -0.12
N GLN A 79 -15.96 2.45 0.87
CA GLN A 79 -17.29 2.63 1.42
C GLN A 79 -18.16 3.42 0.43
N VAL A 80 -19.35 2.89 0.14
CA VAL A 80 -20.36 3.51 -0.73
C VAL A 80 -21.71 3.29 -0.08
N LYS A 81 -22.39 4.40 0.29
CA LYS A 81 -23.74 4.37 0.90
C LYS A 81 -23.89 3.34 2.03
N GLY A 82 -22.96 3.35 2.98
CA GLY A 82 -22.98 2.44 4.15
C GLY A 82 -22.40 1.05 3.93
N ARG A 83 -22.14 0.62 2.69
CA ARG A 83 -21.57 -0.72 2.39
C ARG A 83 -20.11 -0.62 2.00
N ILE A 84 -19.29 -1.60 2.40
CA ILE A 84 -17.88 -1.69 2.00
C ILE A 84 -17.80 -2.56 0.74
N LEU A 85 -17.34 -1.98 -0.36
CA LEU A 85 -17.16 -2.67 -1.62
C LEU A 85 -15.67 -2.83 -1.94
N ALA A 86 -15.27 -4.03 -2.30
CA ALA A 86 -13.95 -4.28 -2.88
C ALA A 86 -13.92 -3.73 -4.31
N LYS A 87 -13.00 -2.80 -4.58
CA LYS A 87 -12.78 -2.21 -5.91
C LYS A 87 -11.41 -2.62 -6.41
N ARG A 88 -11.36 -3.16 -7.63
CA ARG A 88 -10.13 -3.44 -8.36
C ARG A 88 -9.74 -2.19 -9.14
N ILE A 89 -8.51 -1.71 -8.95
CA ILE A 89 -7.98 -0.55 -9.66
C ILE A 89 -6.60 -0.89 -10.23
N ASN A 90 -6.31 -0.35 -11.42
CA ASN A 90 -4.99 -0.45 -12.02
C ASN A 90 -4.26 0.87 -11.81
N VAL A 91 -3.09 0.80 -11.18
CA VAL A 91 -2.29 1.98 -10.81
C VAL A 91 -0.86 1.76 -11.25
N ARG A 92 -0.26 2.79 -11.86
CA ARG A 92 1.13 2.75 -12.29
C ARG A 92 2.10 2.66 -11.11
N ILE A 93 3.25 2.01 -11.32
CA ILE A 93 4.24 1.68 -10.29
C ILE A 93 4.73 2.94 -9.54
N GLU A 94 4.82 4.08 -10.23
CA GLU A 94 5.22 5.38 -9.69
C GLU A 94 4.29 5.89 -8.57
N HIS A 95 3.06 5.39 -8.52
CA HIS A 95 2.04 5.77 -7.55
C HIS A 95 1.79 4.70 -6.48
N VAL A 96 2.60 3.65 -6.46
CA VAL A 96 2.47 2.52 -5.53
C VAL A 96 3.72 2.46 -4.66
N LYS A 97 3.52 2.13 -3.38
CA LYS A 97 4.61 1.89 -2.41
C LYS A 97 4.34 0.59 -1.67
N HIS A 98 5.39 -0.13 -1.30
CA HIS A 98 5.24 -1.24 -0.35
C HIS A 98 4.81 -0.69 1.00
N SER A 99 3.77 -1.30 1.57
CA SER A 99 3.29 -0.92 2.90
C SER A 99 4.12 -1.61 3.97
N LYS A 100 4.56 -0.84 4.98
CA LYS A 100 5.28 -1.38 6.14
C LYS A 100 4.35 -1.89 7.24
N SER A 101 3.03 -1.80 7.03
CA SER A 101 2.01 -2.14 8.03
C SER A 101 2.05 -3.61 8.46
N ARG A 102 2.58 -4.50 7.62
CA ARG A 102 2.71 -5.94 7.90
C ARG A 102 4.10 -6.37 8.34
N ASP A 103 5.11 -5.51 8.25
CA ASP A 103 6.51 -5.89 8.50
C ASP A 103 6.73 -6.32 9.95
N SER A 104 6.22 -5.55 10.91
CA SER A 104 6.34 -5.86 12.35
C SER A 104 5.65 -7.17 12.73
N PHE A 105 4.51 -7.47 12.09
CA PHE A 105 3.82 -8.73 12.28
C PHE A 105 4.66 -9.91 11.77
N LEU A 106 5.25 -9.80 10.57
CA LEU A 106 6.06 -10.86 9.99
C LEU A 106 7.34 -11.12 10.79
N GLN A 107 8.01 -10.05 11.24
CA GLN A 107 9.18 -10.15 12.12
C GLN A 107 8.83 -10.90 13.42
N ARG A 108 7.67 -10.58 14.01
CA ARG A 108 7.21 -11.26 15.21
C ARG A 108 6.87 -12.73 14.97
N VAL A 109 6.24 -13.08 13.84
CA VAL A 109 5.96 -14.48 13.51
C VAL A 109 7.26 -15.29 13.48
N LYS A 110 8.29 -14.78 12.80
CA LYS A 110 9.61 -15.43 12.75
C LYS A 110 10.25 -15.57 14.13
N ALA A 111 10.23 -14.51 14.93
CA ALA A 111 10.79 -14.52 16.29
C ALA A 111 10.02 -15.46 17.23
N ASN A 112 8.71 -15.60 17.04
CA ASN A 112 7.90 -16.53 17.83
C ASN A 112 8.16 -17.99 17.41
N GLU A 113 8.36 -18.24 16.12
CA GLU A 113 8.71 -19.57 15.62
C GLU A 113 10.07 -20.04 16.16
N SER A 114 11.09 -19.18 16.20
CA SER A 114 12.39 -19.55 16.79
C SER A 114 12.27 -19.90 18.27
N LYS A 115 11.58 -19.06 19.06
CA LYS A 115 11.30 -19.32 20.48
C LYS A 115 10.52 -20.62 20.70
N LYS A 116 9.57 -20.93 19.83
CA LYS A 116 8.79 -22.18 19.88
C LYS A 116 9.69 -23.40 19.63
N MET A 117 10.61 -23.32 18.66
CA MET A 117 11.55 -24.39 18.39
C MET A 117 12.51 -24.62 19.57
N GLU A 118 13.06 -23.55 20.15
CA GLU A 118 13.94 -23.62 21.31
C GLU A 118 13.24 -24.22 22.54
N ALA A 119 11.99 -23.79 22.81
CA ALA A 119 11.19 -24.32 23.91
C ALA A 119 10.89 -25.84 23.73
N LYS A 120 10.57 -26.25 22.49
CA LYS A 120 10.36 -27.67 22.17
C LYS A 120 11.62 -28.51 22.39
N GLN A 121 12.81 -28.00 22.03
CA GLN A 121 14.09 -28.69 22.28
C GLN A 121 14.40 -28.82 23.77
N LYS A 122 14.08 -27.79 24.57
CA LYS A 122 14.29 -27.79 26.02
C LYS A 122 13.21 -28.53 26.82
N GLY A 123 12.11 -28.93 26.17
CA GLY A 123 10.94 -29.51 26.84
C GLY A 123 10.16 -28.52 27.72
N SER A 124 10.39 -27.21 27.55
CA SER A 124 9.73 -26.16 28.33
C SER A 124 8.56 -25.53 27.56
N TRP A 125 7.63 -24.93 28.29
CA TRP A 125 6.54 -24.15 27.71
C TRP A 125 6.91 -22.67 27.64
N VAL A 126 6.51 -21.97 26.57
CA VAL A 126 6.78 -20.54 26.36
C VAL A 126 5.51 -19.78 25.99
N GLU A 127 5.28 -18.65 26.66
CA GLU A 127 4.17 -17.75 26.32
C GLU A 127 4.53 -16.83 25.13
N LEU A 128 3.76 -16.93 24.05
CA LEU A 128 4.00 -16.18 22.80
C LEU A 128 2.99 -15.03 22.57
N LYS A 129 2.05 -14.86 23.50
CA LYS A 129 1.11 -13.73 23.50
C LYS A 129 1.87 -12.44 23.80
N ARG A 130 1.35 -11.31 23.33
CA ARG A 130 1.91 -10.00 23.67
C ARG A 130 1.55 -9.70 25.12
N GLN A 131 2.55 -9.42 25.93
CA GLN A 131 2.35 -8.82 27.26
C GLN A 131 2.10 -7.32 27.09
N VAL A 132 1.26 -6.77 27.95
CA VAL A 132 0.95 -5.33 28.04
C VAL A 132 1.95 -4.67 28.97
#